data_AF-A0AAD9EHA1-F1
#
_entry.id   AF-A0AAD9EHA1-F1
#
_cell.length_a   1.000
_cell.length_b   1.000
_cell.length_c   1.000
_cell.angle_alpha   90.00
_cell.angle_beta   90.00
_cell.angle_gamma   90.00
#
_symmetry.space_group_name_H-M   'P 1'
#
loop_
_entity.id
_entity.type
_entity.pdbx_description
1 polymer ?
#
loop_
_entity_poly.entity_id
_entity_poly.type
_entity_poly.pdbx_seq_one_letter_code
_entity_poly.pdbx_strand_id
1 'polypeptide(L)'
;MCNLTYWWTGEMATILMCLLVGSSAFWFRRRQYELFLMLHIALSVLILMTMLGHVSIFKGDYDPLVWVPAMIWLLDRVIRGAQIVAFSPRFWNAWALVTYNEDAHMIRVVVPISSSLYTIEPGTFYYLMVLNKWNFWESHPFTVASVSESAECGESLGESSPLLDHRAASSEDTRARTFGSGRQMTFLIRPYDSFTSRLKDYAETEKSKPARVLVALDGPYGKALPLERFSKVLFVVGGSGIAVPLSYLKKLTTSCSRPKLIEIHWAIRQVGLAVDVLTHELKNISSYGQVKIHVYVTTMDNRRIDDQATYRLAEWKFHSLNVEKVIQAILNTGEEGSLAVVASGPGRMADESRRAVAVRMVFSEPRIEYFEETFQW
;
A
#
# COMPACT_ATOMS: atom_id res chain seq x y z
N MET A 1 13.32 53.04 -11.81
CA MET A 1 13.54 51.58 -11.72
C MET A 1 12.24 50.81 -11.50
N CYS A 2 11.31 51.24 -10.63
CA CYS A 2 10.10 50.47 -10.27
C CYS A 2 9.13 50.10 -11.41
N ASN A 3 8.94 50.95 -12.42
CA ASN A 3 7.99 50.64 -13.51
C ASN A 3 8.53 49.57 -14.48
N LEU A 4 9.85 49.55 -14.74
CA LEU A 4 10.44 48.57 -15.64
C LEU A 4 10.41 47.17 -15.01
N THR A 5 10.74 47.07 -13.71
CA THR A 5 10.68 45.80 -12.97
C THR A 5 9.25 45.24 -12.91
N TYR A 6 8.24 46.10 -12.76
CA TYR A 6 6.82 45.71 -12.77
C TYR A 6 6.41 45.00 -14.08
N TRP A 7 6.70 45.63 -15.23
CA TRP A 7 6.33 45.09 -16.54
C TRP A 7 7.12 43.82 -16.88
N TRP A 8 8.44 43.82 -16.65
CA TRP A 8 9.29 42.65 -16.93
C TRP A 8 8.90 41.42 -16.11
N THR A 9 8.63 41.60 -14.81
CA THR A 9 8.22 40.48 -13.94
C THR A 9 6.84 39.95 -14.30
N GLY A 10 5.91 40.81 -14.72
CA GLY A 10 4.59 40.41 -15.20
C GLY A 10 4.64 39.65 -16.53
N GLU A 11 5.46 40.09 -17.48
CA GLU A 11 5.68 39.38 -18.75
C GLU A 11 6.28 38.00 -18.50
N MET A 12 7.32 37.92 -17.67
CA MET A 12 7.93 36.63 -17.27
C MET A 12 6.93 35.71 -16.58
N ALA A 13 6.11 36.21 -15.65
CA ALA A 13 5.09 35.42 -14.97
C ALA A 13 4.07 34.83 -15.97
N THR A 14 3.68 35.63 -16.97
CA THR A 14 2.74 35.19 -18.02
C THR A 14 3.36 34.08 -18.89
N ILE A 15 4.61 34.25 -19.33
CA ILE A 15 5.33 33.23 -20.10
C ILE A 15 5.44 31.92 -19.31
N LEU A 16 5.81 32.00 -18.03
CA LEU A 16 5.93 30.83 -17.16
C LEU A 16 4.59 30.13 -16.93
N MET A 17 3.49 30.89 -16.78
CA MET A 17 2.15 30.33 -16.64
C MET A 17 1.69 29.61 -17.91
N CYS A 18 1.94 30.19 -19.09
CA CYS A 18 1.69 29.53 -20.37
C CYS A 18 2.50 28.23 -20.51
N LEU A 19 3.78 28.25 -20.12
CA LEU A 19 4.63 27.07 -20.12
C LEU A 19 4.11 25.99 -19.16
N LEU A 20 3.68 26.36 -17.95
CA LEU A 20 3.13 25.46 -16.95
C LEU A 20 1.86 24.77 -17.44
N VAL A 21 0.95 25.53 -18.08
CA VAL A 21 -0.25 24.97 -18.70
C VAL A 21 0.11 24.03 -19.84
N GLY A 22 1.04 24.43 -20.72
CA GLY A 22 1.52 23.61 -21.83
C GLY A 22 2.14 22.29 -21.37
N SER A 23 2.99 22.32 -20.34
CA SER A 23 3.57 21.12 -19.75
C SER A 23 2.57 20.26 -18.99
N SER A 24 1.39 20.78 -18.66
CA SER A 24 0.33 20.03 -17.94
C SER A 24 -0.60 19.22 -18.86
N ALA A 25 -0.30 19.18 -20.17
CA ALA A 25 -1.05 18.40 -21.14
C ALA A 25 -1.19 16.92 -20.73
N PHE A 26 -2.40 16.36 -20.89
CA PHE A 26 -2.72 14.99 -20.45
C PHE A 26 -1.75 13.92 -20.97
N TRP A 27 -1.34 14.03 -22.24
CA TRP A 27 -0.42 13.10 -22.87
C TRP A 27 0.95 13.08 -22.17
N PHE A 28 1.48 14.25 -21.81
CA PHE A 28 2.76 14.38 -21.14
C PHE A 28 2.71 13.81 -19.71
N ARG A 29 1.67 14.18 -18.95
CA ARG A 29 1.45 13.70 -17.58
C ARG A 29 1.35 12.18 -17.49
N ARG A 30 0.69 11.54 -18.47
CA ARG A 30 0.54 10.10 -18.51
C ARG A 30 1.84 9.37 -18.85
N ARG A 31 2.68 9.94 -19.72
CA ARG A 31 3.90 9.27 -20.18
C ARG A 31 5.07 9.45 -19.22
N GLN A 32 5.25 10.64 -18.67
CA GLN A 32 6.38 11.00 -17.81
C GLN A 32 5.89 11.78 -16.60
N TYR A 33 5.14 11.10 -15.72
CA TYR A 33 4.52 11.71 -14.55
C TYR A 33 5.53 12.39 -13.61
N GLU A 34 6.66 11.74 -13.34
CA GLU A 34 7.69 12.27 -12.43
C GLU A 34 8.32 13.56 -12.95
N LEU A 35 8.67 13.58 -14.25
CA LEU A 35 9.24 14.76 -14.88
C LEU A 35 8.22 15.90 -14.94
N PHE A 36 6.95 15.58 -15.21
CA PHE A 36 5.86 16.54 -15.12
C PHE A 36 5.76 17.17 -13.73
N LEU A 37 5.77 16.35 -12.67
CA LEU A 37 5.64 16.83 -11.29
C LEU A 37 6.79 17.78 -10.92
N MET A 38 8.04 17.39 -11.22
CA MET A 38 9.23 18.20 -10.98
C MET A 38 9.18 19.55 -11.72
N LEU A 39 8.87 19.51 -13.02
CA LEU A 39 8.74 20.70 -13.84
C LEU A 39 7.62 21.63 -13.33
N HIS A 40 6.47 21.06 -12.95
CA HIS A 40 5.33 21.81 -12.46
C HIS A 40 5.66 22.53 -11.13
N ILE A 41 6.33 21.87 -10.19
CA ILE A 41 6.77 22.49 -8.93
C ILE A 41 7.79 23.60 -9.19
N ALA A 42 8.81 23.35 -10.03
CA ALA A 42 9.84 24.34 -10.35
C ALA A 42 9.23 25.59 -11.01
N LEU A 43 8.33 25.41 -11.98
CA LEU A 43 7.62 26.52 -12.63
C LEU A 43 6.70 27.25 -11.65
N SER A 44 6.03 26.54 -10.75
CA SER A 44 5.17 27.16 -9.73
C SER A 44 5.97 28.09 -8.81
N VAL A 45 7.14 27.65 -8.32
CA VAL A 45 8.03 28.48 -7.50
C VAL A 45 8.47 29.73 -8.27
N LEU A 46 8.86 29.57 -9.53
CA LEU A 46 9.32 30.68 -10.36
C LEU A 46 8.19 31.69 -10.67
N ILE A 47 6.96 31.20 -10.85
CA ILE A 47 5.75 32.03 -10.99
C ILE A 47 5.49 32.81 -9.70
N LEU A 48 5.56 32.17 -8.52
CA LEU A 48 5.34 32.86 -7.25
C LEU A 48 6.40 33.96 -7.02
N MET A 49 7.67 33.69 -7.34
CA MET A 49 8.75 34.68 -7.23
C MET A 49 8.57 35.87 -8.19
N THR A 50 8.21 35.59 -9.45
CA THR A 50 7.95 36.66 -10.45
C THR A 50 6.69 37.45 -10.12
N MET A 51 5.65 36.81 -9.59
CA MET A 51 4.43 37.47 -9.11
C MET A 51 4.70 38.38 -7.91
N LEU A 52 5.54 37.98 -6.94
CA LEU A 52 5.98 38.88 -5.85
C LEU A 52 6.69 40.12 -6.39
N GLY A 53 7.58 39.93 -7.38
CA GLY A 53 8.24 41.05 -8.07
C GLY A 53 7.23 41.98 -8.77
N HIS A 54 6.19 41.41 -9.39
CA HIS A 54 5.16 42.16 -10.09
C HIS A 54 4.27 42.96 -9.14
N VAL A 55 3.82 42.37 -8.03
CA VAL A 55 2.92 43.07 -7.08
C VAL A 55 3.66 44.01 -6.12
N SER A 56 4.99 44.06 -6.17
CA SER A 56 5.82 44.93 -5.31
C SER A 56 5.48 46.43 -5.40
N ILE A 57 4.86 46.88 -6.50
CA ILE A 57 4.38 48.27 -6.67
C ILE A 57 3.30 48.66 -5.65
N PHE A 58 2.53 47.67 -5.17
CA PHE A 58 1.46 47.85 -4.18
C PHE A 58 1.97 47.76 -2.74
N LYS A 59 3.28 47.89 -2.51
CA LYS A 59 3.90 47.98 -1.17
C LYS A 59 3.47 46.90 -0.18
N GLY A 60 3.25 45.67 -0.68
CA GLY A 60 2.97 44.51 0.15
C GLY A 60 1.50 44.15 0.36
N ASP A 61 0.55 44.92 -0.20
CA ASP A 61 -0.89 44.63 -0.04
C ASP A 61 -1.29 43.22 -0.53
N TYR A 62 -0.54 42.67 -1.49
CA TYR A 62 -0.79 41.34 -2.09
C TYR A 62 0.19 40.26 -1.62
N ASP A 63 1.20 40.60 -0.80
CA ASP A 63 2.17 39.64 -0.26
C ASP A 63 1.50 38.47 0.48
N PRO A 64 0.40 38.67 1.26
CA PRO A 64 -0.29 37.57 1.90
C PRO A 64 -0.81 36.49 0.95
N LEU A 65 -1.17 36.85 -0.30
CA LEU A 65 -1.66 35.89 -1.30
C LEU A 65 -0.58 34.89 -1.74
N VAL A 66 0.70 35.23 -1.57
CA VAL A 66 1.82 34.35 -1.89
C VAL A 66 2.33 33.64 -0.63
N TRP A 67 2.54 34.38 0.46
CA TRP A 67 3.16 33.82 1.67
C TRP A 67 2.25 32.85 2.41
N VAL A 68 0.92 33.06 2.45
CA VAL A 68 0.01 32.14 3.14
C VAL A 68 0.01 30.75 2.49
N PRO A 69 -0.21 30.59 1.17
CA PRO A 69 -0.09 29.28 0.52
C PRO A 69 1.31 28.67 0.63
N ALA A 70 2.37 29.47 0.51
CA ALA A 70 3.75 28.99 0.65
C ALA A 70 4.04 28.43 2.04
N MET A 71 3.55 29.10 3.10
CA MET A 71 3.65 28.63 4.47
C MET A 71 2.85 27.35 4.72
N ILE A 72 1.63 27.26 4.19
CA ILE A 72 0.82 26.03 4.27
C ILE A 72 1.54 24.86 3.58
N TRP A 73 2.08 25.09 2.39
CA TRP A 73 2.84 24.09 1.64
C TRP A 73 4.10 23.65 2.40
N LEU A 74 4.88 24.60 2.94
CA LEU A 74 6.07 24.29 3.74
C LEU A 74 5.70 23.51 5.01
N LEU A 75 4.64 23.92 5.71
CA LEU A 75 4.16 23.26 6.93
C LEU A 75 3.77 21.81 6.66
N ASP A 76 3.02 21.54 5.58
CA ASP A 76 2.68 20.16 5.17
C ASP A 76 3.95 19.32 4.91
N ARG A 77 4.99 19.89 4.27
CA ARG A 77 6.27 19.19 4.06
C ARG A 77 7.02 18.91 5.37
N VAL A 78 7.01 19.85 6.31
CA VAL A 78 7.63 19.69 7.64
C VAL A 78 6.90 18.61 8.45
N ILE A 79 5.56 18.60 8.43
CA ILE A 79 4.75 17.59 9.13
C ILE A 79 5.06 16.19 8.58
N ARG A 80 5.12 16.02 7.26
CA ARG A 80 5.50 14.74 6.63
C ARG A 80 6.91 14.30 7.00
N GLY A 81 7.87 15.22 6.96
CA GLY A 81 9.24 14.95 7.41
C GLY A 81 9.29 14.51 8.87
N ALA A 82 8.55 15.19 9.75
CA ALA A 82 8.44 14.83 11.16
C ALA A 82 7.78 13.46 11.37
N GLN A 83 6.76 13.10 10.57
CA GLN A 83 6.12 11.78 10.61
C GLN A 83 7.08 10.65 10.24
N ILE A 84 7.87 10.82 9.17
CA ILE A 84 8.90 9.84 8.77
C ILE A 84 9.92 9.64 9.89
N VAL A 85 10.41 10.73 10.48
CA VAL A 85 11.38 10.69 11.58
C VAL A 85 10.76 10.06 12.83
N ALA A 86 9.49 10.35 13.15
CA ALA A 86 8.81 9.77 14.30
C ALA A 86 8.56 8.26 14.13
N PHE A 87 8.28 7.80 12.90
CA PHE A 87 8.06 6.39 12.61
C PHE A 87 9.37 5.59 12.59
N SER A 88 10.43 6.15 11.99
CA SER A 88 11.75 5.53 11.96
C SER A 88 12.83 6.59 12.19
N PRO A 89 13.20 6.86 13.46
CA PRO A 89 14.23 7.86 13.80
C PRO A 89 15.58 7.56 13.16
N ARG A 90 15.80 6.30 12.80
CA ARG A 90 16.98 5.81 12.07
C ARG A 90 16.60 5.35 10.65
N PHE A 91 15.72 6.07 9.95
CA PHE A 91 15.34 5.74 8.57
C PHE A 91 16.55 5.67 7.61
N TRP A 92 17.62 6.42 7.90
CA TRP A 92 18.92 6.34 7.21
C TRP A 92 19.62 4.97 7.33
N ASN A 93 19.18 4.10 8.24
CA ASN A 93 19.66 2.72 8.41
C ASN A 93 18.52 1.69 8.36
N ALA A 94 17.33 2.07 7.87
CA ALA A 94 16.16 1.19 7.76
C ALA A 94 16.24 0.37 6.46
N TRP A 95 16.96 -0.75 6.55
CA TRP A 95 17.06 -1.71 5.45
C TRP A 95 15.79 -2.55 5.35
N ALA A 96 15.24 -2.68 4.15
CA ALA A 96 14.16 -3.60 3.81
C ALA A 96 14.66 -4.69 2.87
N LEU A 97 14.03 -5.86 2.99
CA LEU A 97 14.28 -7.02 2.14
C LEU A 97 13.25 -7.04 1.02
N VAL A 98 13.72 -7.13 -0.22
CA VAL A 98 12.87 -7.14 -1.40
C VAL A 98 13.11 -8.46 -2.14
N THR A 99 12.02 -9.17 -2.40
CA THR A 99 12.01 -10.36 -3.25
C THR A 99 11.03 -10.16 -4.38
N TYR A 100 11.44 -10.55 -5.59
CA TYR A 100 10.54 -10.62 -6.73
C TYR A 100 10.23 -12.08 -7.05
N ASN A 101 8.94 -12.38 -7.15
CA ASN A 101 8.45 -13.68 -7.58
C ASN A 101 7.94 -13.56 -9.02
N GLU A 102 8.65 -14.21 -9.95
CA GLU A 102 8.36 -14.22 -11.39
C GLU A 102 6.99 -14.83 -11.69
N ASP A 103 6.65 -15.96 -11.04
CA ASP A 103 5.40 -16.69 -11.27
C ASP A 103 4.17 -15.90 -10.77
N ALA A 104 4.34 -15.18 -9.66
CA ALA A 104 3.31 -14.31 -9.11
C ALA A 104 3.24 -12.93 -9.77
N HIS A 105 4.30 -12.52 -10.49
CA HIS A 105 4.52 -11.16 -10.95
C HIS A 105 4.24 -10.14 -9.82
N MET A 106 4.92 -10.36 -8.69
CA MET A 106 4.72 -9.61 -7.46
C MET A 106 6.06 -9.40 -6.75
N ILE A 107 6.24 -8.21 -6.20
CA ILE A 107 7.35 -7.82 -5.35
C ILE A 107 6.86 -7.88 -3.90
N ARG A 108 7.58 -8.60 -3.07
CA ARG A 108 7.36 -8.65 -1.63
C ARG A 108 8.43 -7.81 -0.94
N VAL A 109 7.99 -6.79 -0.22
CA VAL A 109 8.88 -5.90 0.54
C VAL A 109 8.64 -6.13 2.02
N VAL A 110 9.67 -6.61 2.72
CA VAL A 110 9.63 -6.87 4.16
C VAL A 110 10.47 -5.82 4.88
N VAL A 111 9.81 -5.04 5.73
CA VAL A 111 10.43 -3.94 6.46
C VAL A 111 10.44 -4.26 7.96
N PRO A 112 11.62 -4.30 8.63
CA PRO A 112 11.71 -4.50 10.06
C PRO A 112 11.20 -3.26 10.81
N ILE A 113 10.41 -3.49 11.86
CA ILE A 113 9.84 -2.44 12.71
C ILE A 113 10.74 -2.32 13.93
N SER A 114 11.58 -1.27 13.97
CA SER A 114 12.60 -1.11 15.02
C SER A 114 12.06 -0.52 16.32
N SER A 115 11.02 0.33 16.25
CA SER A 115 10.37 1.00 17.40
C SER A 115 9.35 1.97 16.83
N SER A 116 8.12 1.51 16.55
CA SER A 116 7.08 2.43 16.10
C SER A 116 6.35 2.99 17.32
N LEU A 117 6.31 4.32 17.44
CA LEU A 117 5.41 5.03 18.35
C LEU A 117 3.93 4.86 17.94
N TYR A 118 3.67 4.28 16.77
CA TYR A 118 2.35 4.12 16.19
C TYR A 118 1.91 2.65 16.19
N THR A 119 0.65 2.42 16.56
CA THR A 119 0.00 1.13 16.42
C THR A 119 -0.37 0.91 14.96
N ILE A 120 0.17 -0.14 14.35
CA ILE A 120 -0.19 -0.53 12.98
C ILE A 120 -1.57 -1.16 13.01
N GLU A 121 -2.59 -0.42 12.57
CA GLU A 121 -3.95 -0.94 12.43
C GLU A 121 -4.17 -1.57 11.04
N PRO A 122 -5.10 -2.53 10.91
CA PRO A 122 -5.53 -3.04 9.62
C PRO A 122 -6.06 -1.96 8.67
N GLY A 123 -5.87 -2.17 7.37
CA GLY A 123 -6.27 -1.21 6.33
C GLY A 123 -5.38 0.03 6.23
N THR A 124 -4.36 0.17 7.08
CA THR A 124 -3.42 1.30 6.97
C THR A 124 -2.46 1.12 5.79
N PHE A 125 -2.09 2.24 5.19
CA PHE A 125 -1.10 2.31 4.12
C PHE A 125 0.02 3.28 4.49
N TYR A 126 1.16 3.08 3.86
CA TYR A 126 2.36 3.89 4.04
C TYR A 126 2.88 4.32 2.68
N TYR A 127 3.40 5.54 2.59
CA TYR A 127 4.17 5.93 1.42
C TYR A 127 5.59 5.37 1.56
N LEU A 128 5.95 4.48 0.65
CA LEU A 128 7.27 3.88 0.56
C LEU A 128 8.17 4.72 -0.34
N MET A 129 9.36 5.01 0.16
CA MET A 129 10.39 5.78 -0.53
C MET A 129 11.69 4.99 -0.53
N VAL A 130 12.27 4.72 -1.71
CA VAL A 130 13.51 3.94 -1.85
C VAL A 130 14.69 4.90 -1.95
N LEU A 131 15.58 4.84 -0.96
CA LEU A 131 16.66 5.82 -0.73
C LEU A 131 17.97 5.50 -1.47
N ASN A 132 18.11 4.34 -2.11
CA ASN A 132 19.40 3.88 -2.65
C ASN A 132 19.81 4.54 -3.99
N LYS A 133 18.98 5.44 -4.57
CA LYS A 133 19.22 6.08 -5.89
C LYS A 133 18.76 7.55 -5.92
N TRP A 134 19.06 8.24 -7.02
CA TRP A 134 18.69 9.64 -7.32
C TRP A 134 17.18 9.95 -7.29
N ASN A 135 16.33 8.92 -7.29
CA ASN A 135 14.86 9.02 -7.23
C ASN A 135 14.33 8.91 -5.80
N PHE A 136 15.14 9.24 -4.79
CA PHE A 136 14.75 9.18 -3.39
C PHE A 136 13.61 10.13 -3.01
N TRP A 137 13.14 10.99 -3.91
CA TRP A 137 12.00 11.89 -3.68
C TRP A 137 10.66 11.26 -4.06
N GLU A 138 10.67 10.08 -4.69
CA GLU A 138 9.47 9.37 -5.11
C GLU A 138 8.87 8.61 -3.93
N SER A 139 7.60 8.87 -3.66
CA SER A 139 6.86 8.28 -2.55
C SER A 139 5.57 7.67 -3.09
N HIS A 140 5.35 6.38 -2.84
CA HIS A 140 4.20 5.64 -3.37
C HIS A 140 3.43 4.93 -2.26
N PRO A 141 2.10 5.08 -2.21
CA PRO A 141 1.30 4.48 -1.15
C PRO A 141 1.13 2.98 -1.36
N PHE A 142 1.41 2.19 -0.33
CA PHE A 142 1.17 0.76 -0.30
C PHE A 142 0.52 0.34 1.02
N THR A 143 -0.53 -0.47 0.94
CA THR A 143 -1.19 -1.07 2.10
C THR A 143 -0.30 -2.11 2.75
N VAL A 144 -0.27 -2.15 4.08
CA VAL A 144 0.38 -3.24 4.81
C VAL A 144 -0.46 -4.50 4.61
N ALA A 145 0.13 -5.56 4.04
CA ALA A 145 -0.57 -6.81 3.84
C ALA A 145 -0.60 -7.65 5.12
N SER A 146 0.53 -7.76 5.82
CA SER A 146 0.61 -8.52 7.06
C SER A 146 1.67 -7.96 8.00
N VAL A 147 1.47 -8.24 9.29
CA VAL A 147 2.41 -7.89 10.36
C VAL A 147 2.73 -9.16 11.13
N SER A 148 4.00 -9.57 11.04
CA SER A 148 4.52 -10.77 11.69
C SER A 148 5.30 -10.38 12.94
N GLU A 149 5.03 -11.09 14.04
CA GLU A 149 5.82 -11.04 15.26
C GLU A 149 6.58 -12.36 15.32
N SER A 150 7.91 -12.33 15.22
CA SER A 150 8.71 -13.51 15.54
C SER A 150 8.56 -13.78 17.02
N ALA A 151 7.97 -14.93 17.37
CA ALA A 151 7.82 -15.35 18.75
C ALA A 151 9.19 -15.51 19.41
N GLU A 152 9.43 -14.78 20.49
CA GLU A 152 10.46 -15.11 21.46
C GLU A 152 10.15 -16.51 21.99
N CYS A 153 11.03 -17.49 21.70
CA CYS A 153 11.03 -18.71 22.48
C CYS A 153 11.49 -18.31 23.87
N GLY A 154 10.55 -18.23 24.82
CA GLY A 154 10.87 -18.10 26.22
C GLY A 154 11.67 -19.32 26.65
N GLU A 155 12.99 -19.21 26.65
CA GLU A 155 13.86 -20.18 27.30
C GLU A 155 13.65 -20.04 28.81
N SER A 156 12.80 -20.93 29.33
CA SER A 156 12.86 -21.34 30.73
C SER A 156 14.28 -21.80 31.04
N LEU A 157 14.85 -21.22 32.08
CA LEU A 157 16.09 -21.59 32.75
C LEU A 157 16.37 -23.10 32.68
N GLY A 158 17.33 -23.47 31.83
CA GLY A 158 17.88 -24.81 31.70
C GLY A 158 19.39 -24.70 31.57
N GLU A 159 20.06 -24.75 32.71
CA GLU A 159 21.50 -24.70 32.91
C GLU A 159 22.19 -25.89 32.20
N SER A 160 23.13 -25.63 31.28
CA SER A 160 24.35 -26.44 31.07
C SER A 160 25.31 -25.84 30.02
N SER A 161 26.32 -25.15 30.56
CA SER A 161 27.74 -25.06 30.18
C SER A 161 28.22 -24.69 28.75
N PRO A 162 29.23 -23.79 28.64
CA PRO A 162 29.81 -23.33 27.39
C PRO A 162 31.01 -24.20 26.97
N LEU A 163 31.12 -24.60 25.70
CA LEU A 163 32.39 -25.01 25.12
C LEU A 163 32.58 -24.48 23.69
N LEU A 164 33.62 -23.66 23.60
CA LEU A 164 34.32 -23.07 22.47
C LEU A 164 34.28 -23.86 21.16
N ASP A 165 33.86 -23.19 20.09
CA ASP A 165 34.46 -23.38 18.77
C ASP A 165 34.73 -22.02 18.12
N HIS A 166 36.00 -21.62 18.13
CA HIS A 166 36.51 -20.45 17.43
C HIS A 166 36.52 -20.73 15.93
N ARG A 167 35.43 -20.37 15.24
CA ARG A 167 35.50 -20.05 13.80
C ARG A 167 35.19 -18.58 13.63
N ALA A 168 36.12 -17.87 13.01
CA ALA A 168 36.02 -16.46 12.67
C ALA A 168 34.69 -16.20 11.95
N ALA A 169 33.76 -15.58 12.66
CA ALA A 169 32.53 -15.07 12.09
C ALA A 169 32.91 -14.00 11.07
N SER A 170 32.68 -14.29 9.80
CA SER A 170 32.67 -13.26 8.77
C SER A 170 31.60 -12.23 9.13
N SER A 171 31.87 -10.97 8.82
CA SER A 171 31.04 -9.80 9.10
C SER A 171 29.63 -9.85 8.47
N GLU A 172 29.31 -10.91 7.75
CA GLU A 172 28.02 -11.20 7.10
C GLU A 172 27.05 -11.91 8.06
N ASP A 173 27.52 -12.84 8.90
CA ASP A 173 26.68 -13.63 9.81
C ASP A 173 26.12 -12.80 10.97
N THR A 174 26.83 -11.76 11.39
CA THR A 174 26.35 -10.85 12.46
C THR A 174 25.23 -9.92 11.97
N ARG A 175 25.13 -9.66 10.65
CA ARG A 175 24.14 -8.73 10.06
C ARG A 175 22.87 -9.42 9.59
N ALA A 176 22.93 -10.70 9.23
CA ALA A 176 21.74 -11.52 8.97
C ALA A 176 20.92 -11.75 10.26
N ARG A 177 21.58 -11.81 11.43
CA ARG A 177 20.90 -11.98 12.73
C ARG A 177 20.02 -10.79 13.15
N THR A 178 20.26 -9.58 12.64
CA THR A 178 19.44 -8.40 12.97
C THR A 178 18.06 -8.41 12.28
N PHE A 179 17.89 -9.19 11.21
CA PHE A 179 16.60 -9.34 10.52
C PHE A 179 15.73 -10.48 11.09
N GLY A 180 16.22 -11.28 12.04
CA GLY A 180 15.47 -12.42 12.58
C GLY A 180 14.64 -12.12 13.85
N SER A 181 14.99 -11.08 14.61
CA SER A 181 14.59 -10.97 16.02
C SER A 181 13.55 -9.88 16.33
N GLY A 182 12.79 -9.38 15.35
CA GLY A 182 11.85 -8.28 15.59
C GLY A 182 10.59 -8.33 14.72
N ARG A 183 9.58 -7.56 15.12
CA ARG A 183 8.32 -7.38 14.40
C ARG A 183 8.59 -6.85 12.98
N GLN A 184 7.89 -7.39 11.99
CA GLN A 184 8.07 -7.04 10.57
C GLN A 184 6.72 -6.74 9.92
N MET A 185 6.73 -5.82 8.96
CA MET A 185 5.58 -5.58 8.09
C MET A 185 5.92 -5.96 6.65
N THR A 186 4.93 -6.51 5.97
CA THR A 186 5.06 -6.98 4.60
C THR A 186 4.15 -6.18 3.68
N PHE A 187 4.72 -5.69 2.58
CA PHE A 187 3.99 -5.07 1.48
C PHE A 187 4.00 -5.99 0.26
N LEU A 188 2.85 -6.11 -0.39
CA LEU A 188 2.67 -6.86 -1.63
C LEU A 188 2.46 -5.88 -2.78
N ILE A 189 3.49 -5.72 -3.61
CA ILE A 189 3.55 -4.68 -4.64
C ILE A 189 3.54 -5.34 -6.02
N ARG A 190 2.57 -4.98 -6.86
CA ARG A 190 2.56 -5.42 -8.25
C ARG A 190 3.45 -4.49 -9.10
N PRO A 191 4.39 -5.01 -9.90
CA PRO A 191 5.11 -4.20 -10.86
C PRO A 191 4.17 -3.59 -11.90
N TYR A 192 4.29 -2.29 -12.08
CA TYR A 192 3.72 -1.46 -13.15
C TYR A 192 4.86 -0.61 -13.73
N ASP A 193 4.56 0.58 -14.23
CA ASP A 193 5.54 1.48 -14.83
C ASP A 193 6.35 2.28 -13.78
N SER A 194 7.47 2.85 -14.23
CA SER A 194 8.34 3.74 -13.43
C SER A 194 8.85 3.08 -12.14
N PHE A 195 8.48 3.59 -10.96
CA PHE A 195 9.01 3.20 -9.65
C PHE A 195 8.97 1.69 -9.40
N THR A 196 7.81 1.08 -9.62
CA THR A 196 7.62 -0.35 -9.32
C THR A 196 8.35 -1.27 -10.30
N SER A 197 8.48 -0.88 -11.58
CA SER A 197 9.37 -1.58 -12.52
C SER A 197 10.82 -1.52 -12.06
N ARG A 198 11.31 -0.35 -11.65
CA ARG A 198 12.70 -0.21 -11.18
C ARG A 198 12.96 -1.00 -9.90
N LEU A 199 11.96 -1.09 -9.02
CA LEU A 199 12.03 -1.91 -7.81
C LEU A 199 12.10 -3.40 -8.15
N LYS A 200 11.35 -3.86 -9.17
CA LYS A 200 11.46 -5.21 -9.72
C LYS A 200 12.86 -5.46 -10.28
N ASP A 201 13.33 -4.60 -11.18
CA ASP A 201 14.64 -4.76 -11.83
C ASP A 201 15.76 -4.83 -10.79
N TYR A 202 15.65 -4.05 -9.71
CA TYR A 202 16.59 -4.11 -8.58
C TYR A 202 16.57 -5.47 -7.88
N ALA A 203 15.37 -5.98 -7.57
CA ALA A 203 15.21 -7.27 -6.91
C ALA A 203 15.73 -8.45 -7.78
N GLU A 204 15.66 -8.32 -9.11
CA GLU A 204 16.16 -9.33 -10.05
C GLU A 204 17.68 -9.27 -10.23
N THR A 205 18.25 -8.07 -10.32
CA THR A 205 19.68 -7.85 -10.66
C THR A 205 20.63 -8.02 -9.47
N GLU A 206 20.15 -7.84 -8.24
CA GLU A 206 20.98 -7.96 -7.04
C GLU A 206 21.45 -9.41 -6.82
N LYS A 207 22.75 -9.58 -6.58
CA LYS A 207 23.35 -10.93 -6.43
C LYS A 207 22.94 -11.60 -5.12
N SER A 208 22.78 -10.81 -4.06
CA SER A 208 22.31 -11.28 -2.76
C SER A 208 20.79 -11.24 -2.74
N LYS A 209 20.14 -12.42 -2.68
CA LYS A 209 18.69 -12.56 -2.50
C LYS A 209 18.40 -12.98 -1.05
N PRO A 210 17.45 -12.34 -0.34
CA PRO A 210 16.64 -11.18 -0.75
C PRO A 210 17.47 -9.89 -0.94
N ALA A 211 17.09 -9.07 -1.91
CA ALA A 211 17.78 -7.82 -2.22
C ALA A 211 17.57 -6.80 -1.08
N ARG A 212 18.58 -5.99 -0.77
CA ARG A 212 18.55 -5.05 0.36
C ARG A 212 18.42 -3.62 -0.14
N VAL A 213 17.29 -2.98 0.15
CA VAL A 213 17.08 -1.56 -0.16
C VAL A 213 16.98 -0.73 1.11
N LEU A 214 17.55 0.46 1.08
CA LEU A 214 17.29 1.45 2.11
C LEU A 214 15.93 2.11 1.83
N VAL A 215 15.02 2.10 2.81
CA VAL A 215 13.67 2.65 2.65
C VAL A 215 13.31 3.63 3.75
N ALA A 216 12.56 4.66 3.38
CA ALA A 216 11.82 5.50 4.31
C ALA A 216 10.32 5.23 4.15
N LEU A 217 9.61 5.30 5.28
CA LEU A 217 8.17 5.11 5.34
C LEU A 217 7.53 6.35 5.95
N ASP A 218 6.57 6.90 5.24
CA ASP A 218 5.71 7.98 5.71
C ASP A 218 4.31 7.37 6.01
N GLY A 219 3.89 7.43 7.26
CA GLY A 219 2.63 6.86 7.77
C GLY A 219 2.68 6.54 9.26
N PRO A 220 1.64 5.87 9.81
CA PRO A 220 0.48 5.28 9.11
C PRO A 220 -0.53 6.28 8.56
N TYR A 221 -1.09 5.98 7.39
CA TYR A 221 -2.26 6.66 6.83
C TYR A 221 -3.44 5.70 6.71
N GLY A 222 -4.65 6.26 6.61
CA GLY A 222 -5.90 5.51 6.59
C GLY A 222 -6.51 5.36 7.99
N LYS A 223 -7.69 4.72 8.04
CA LYS A 223 -8.38 4.40 9.29
C LYS A 223 -8.86 2.97 9.23
N ALA A 224 -8.70 2.21 10.32
CA ALA A 224 -9.27 0.88 10.38
C ALA A 224 -10.80 0.94 10.29
N LEU A 225 -11.34 0.14 9.37
CA LEU A 225 -12.77 -0.07 9.24
C LEU A 225 -13.27 -0.89 10.44
N PRO A 226 -14.42 -0.53 11.05
CA PRO A 226 -14.95 -1.20 12.23
C PRO A 226 -15.68 -2.51 11.86
N LEU A 227 -15.00 -3.39 11.14
CA LEU A 227 -15.55 -4.62 10.57
C LEU A 227 -15.97 -5.65 11.63
N GLU A 228 -15.47 -5.54 12.87
CA GLU A 228 -15.82 -6.41 13.99
C GLU A 228 -17.27 -6.22 14.47
N ARG A 229 -17.92 -5.12 14.07
CA ARG A 229 -19.32 -4.84 14.42
C ARG A 229 -20.32 -5.62 13.56
N PHE A 230 -19.84 -6.29 12.52
CA PHE A 230 -20.68 -6.99 11.56
C PHE A 230 -20.68 -8.49 11.81
N SER A 231 -21.85 -9.11 11.65
CA SER A 231 -21.96 -10.58 11.75
C SER A 231 -21.29 -11.28 10.58
N LYS A 232 -21.34 -10.66 9.39
CA LYS A 232 -20.78 -11.18 8.14
C LYS A 232 -19.89 -10.13 7.49
N VAL A 233 -18.72 -10.52 7.00
CA VAL A 233 -17.81 -9.64 6.26
C VAL A 233 -17.49 -10.27 4.91
N LEU A 234 -17.84 -9.56 3.83
CA LEU A 234 -17.54 -9.92 2.45
C LEU A 234 -16.42 -9.00 1.93
N PHE A 235 -15.30 -9.59 1.54
CA PHE A 235 -14.26 -8.90 0.78
C PHE A 235 -14.39 -9.23 -0.71
N VAL A 236 -14.58 -8.21 -1.53
CA VAL A 236 -14.56 -8.29 -3.00
C VAL A 236 -13.28 -7.65 -3.48
N VAL A 237 -12.29 -8.46 -3.85
CA VAL A 237 -10.93 -7.97 -4.12
C VAL A 237 -10.41 -8.37 -5.49
N GLY A 238 -9.58 -7.51 -6.08
CA GLY A 238 -8.98 -7.74 -7.40
C GLY A 238 -7.46 -7.53 -7.39
N GLY A 239 -6.71 -8.49 -7.96
CA GLY A 239 -5.25 -8.36 -8.09
C GLY A 239 -4.54 -8.15 -6.76
N SER A 240 -3.72 -7.10 -6.64
CA SER A 240 -3.00 -6.74 -5.41
C SER A 240 -3.89 -6.18 -4.30
N GLY A 241 -5.19 -5.91 -4.56
CA GLY A 241 -6.16 -5.50 -3.54
C GLY A 241 -6.37 -6.53 -2.42
N ILE A 242 -5.84 -7.75 -2.57
CA ILE A 242 -5.79 -8.77 -1.51
C ILE A 242 -5.03 -8.31 -0.26
N ALA A 243 -4.15 -7.30 -0.37
CA ALA A 243 -3.46 -6.73 0.79
C ALA A 243 -4.44 -6.20 1.86
N VAL A 244 -5.61 -5.69 1.44
CA VAL A 244 -6.64 -5.19 2.36
C VAL A 244 -7.17 -6.30 3.27
N PRO A 245 -7.82 -7.38 2.78
CA PRO A 245 -8.31 -8.44 3.67
C PRO A 245 -7.19 -9.09 4.49
N LEU A 246 -5.99 -9.29 3.92
CA LEU A 246 -4.85 -9.84 4.66
C LEU A 246 -4.55 -9.04 5.94
N SER A 247 -4.60 -7.71 5.84
CA SER A 247 -4.36 -6.83 6.99
C SER A 247 -5.40 -6.99 8.10
N TYR A 248 -6.66 -7.28 7.74
CA TYR A 248 -7.78 -7.43 8.69
C TYR A 248 -7.87 -8.83 9.29
N LEU A 249 -7.39 -9.86 8.59
CA LEU A 249 -7.65 -11.25 9.00
C LEU A 249 -7.21 -11.56 10.43
N LYS A 250 -5.99 -11.17 10.84
CA LYS A 250 -5.52 -11.39 12.22
C LYS A 250 -6.47 -10.76 13.24
N LYS A 251 -6.95 -9.53 12.98
CA LYS A 251 -7.87 -8.82 13.88
C LYS A 251 -9.26 -9.47 13.89
N LEU A 252 -9.79 -9.82 12.73
CA LEU A 252 -11.12 -10.42 12.58
C LEU A 252 -11.21 -11.86 13.11
N THR A 253 -10.12 -12.62 13.14
CA THR A 253 -10.11 -14.00 13.65
C THR A 253 -9.81 -14.10 15.14
N THR A 254 -9.12 -13.11 15.72
CA THR A 254 -8.72 -13.11 17.14
C THR A 254 -9.61 -12.25 18.03
N SER A 255 -10.45 -11.38 17.47
CA SER A 255 -11.35 -10.50 18.25
C SER A 255 -12.43 -11.28 19.02
N CYS A 256 -12.79 -10.79 20.21
CA CYS A 256 -13.87 -11.35 21.04
C CYS A 256 -15.25 -11.24 20.35
N SER A 257 -15.49 -10.14 19.65
CA SER A 257 -16.68 -9.90 18.81
C SER A 257 -16.37 -10.22 17.35
N ARG A 258 -15.88 -11.43 17.07
CA ARG A 258 -15.52 -11.82 15.69
C ARG A 258 -16.78 -12.00 14.82
N PRO A 259 -16.71 -11.64 13.53
CA PRO A 259 -17.73 -12.02 12.56
C PRO A 259 -17.90 -13.55 12.53
N LYS A 260 -19.14 -14.01 12.35
CA LYS A 260 -19.48 -15.44 12.20
C LYS A 260 -18.96 -15.99 10.88
N LEU A 261 -18.97 -15.15 9.84
CA LEU A 261 -18.60 -15.51 8.48
C LEU A 261 -17.73 -14.42 7.85
N ILE A 262 -16.59 -14.83 7.31
CA ILE A 262 -15.68 -13.97 6.54
C ILE A 262 -15.49 -14.63 5.17
N GLU A 263 -15.98 -14.01 4.10
CA GLU A 263 -15.81 -14.53 2.74
C GLU A 263 -14.91 -13.59 1.92
N ILE A 264 -13.86 -14.14 1.33
CA ILE A 264 -12.93 -13.43 0.46
C ILE A 264 -13.14 -13.90 -0.97
N HIS A 265 -13.71 -13.04 -1.80
CA HIS A 265 -13.88 -13.26 -3.24
C HIS A 265 -12.79 -12.51 -3.99
N TRP A 266 -11.79 -13.25 -4.46
CA TRP A 266 -10.60 -12.68 -5.07
C TRP A 266 -10.53 -12.96 -6.56
N ALA A 267 -10.61 -11.92 -7.38
CA ALA A 267 -10.43 -12.02 -8.83
C ALA A 267 -8.98 -11.75 -9.24
N ILE A 268 -8.38 -12.70 -9.96
CA ILE A 268 -6.99 -12.67 -10.40
C ILE A 268 -6.83 -13.05 -11.87
N ARG A 269 -5.72 -12.58 -12.45
CA ARG A 269 -5.27 -12.96 -13.81
C ARG A 269 -4.15 -13.99 -13.80
N GLN A 270 -3.33 -14.01 -12.74
CA GLN A 270 -2.15 -14.85 -12.62
C GLN A 270 -2.35 -15.81 -11.45
N VAL A 271 -2.33 -17.11 -11.71
CA VAL A 271 -2.55 -18.15 -10.68
C VAL A 271 -1.39 -18.18 -9.68
N GLY A 272 -0.15 -17.93 -10.13
CA GLY A 272 1.02 -17.87 -9.25
C GLY A 272 0.90 -16.84 -8.12
N LEU A 273 0.18 -15.73 -8.35
CA LEU A 273 -0.11 -14.74 -7.32
C LEU A 273 -0.96 -15.33 -6.19
N ALA A 274 -2.00 -16.07 -6.54
CA ALA A 274 -2.83 -16.72 -5.53
C ALA A 274 -2.09 -17.81 -4.78
N VAL A 275 -1.30 -18.61 -5.48
CA VAL A 275 -0.50 -19.66 -4.84
C VAL A 275 0.49 -19.07 -3.85
N ASP A 276 1.22 -18.01 -4.21
CA ASP A 276 2.16 -17.33 -3.30
C ASP A 276 1.45 -16.80 -2.04
N VAL A 277 0.35 -16.08 -2.21
CA VAL A 277 -0.41 -15.49 -1.08
C VAL A 277 -1.07 -16.57 -0.21
N LEU A 278 -1.64 -17.60 -0.82
CA LEU A 278 -2.29 -18.70 -0.09
C LEU A 278 -1.28 -19.45 0.78
N THR A 279 -0.10 -19.74 0.23
CA THR A 279 0.95 -20.50 0.91
C THR A 279 1.62 -19.70 2.02
N HIS A 280 1.91 -18.41 1.79
CA HIS A 280 2.69 -17.60 2.72
C HIS A 280 1.85 -16.85 3.76
N GLU A 281 0.66 -16.36 3.39
CA GLU A 281 -0.14 -15.48 4.27
C GLU A 281 -1.38 -16.18 4.83
N LEU A 282 -2.03 -17.06 4.05
CA LEU A 282 -3.35 -17.60 4.40
C LEU A 282 -3.31 -19.03 4.94
N LYS A 283 -2.19 -19.75 4.82
CA LYS A 283 -2.07 -21.15 5.27
C LYS A 283 -2.52 -21.38 6.71
N ASN A 284 -2.11 -20.50 7.63
CA ASN A 284 -2.47 -20.61 9.05
C ASN A 284 -3.90 -20.10 9.33
N ILE A 285 -4.42 -19.21 8.48
CA ILE A 285 -5.71 -18.54 8.69
C ILE A 285 -6.85 -19.37 8.11
N SER A 286 -6.60 -20.12 7.05
CA SER A 286 -7.57 -21.05 6.45
C SER A 286 -8.01 -22.16 7.41
N SER A 287 -7.26 -22.42 8.48
CA SER A 287 -7.66 -23.37 9.52
C SER A 287 -8.82 -22.87 10.38
N TYR A 288 -9.10 -21.55 10.39
CA TYR A 288 -10.29 -21.02 11.05
C TYR A 288 -11.51 -21.26 10.15
N GLY A 289 -12.42 -22.15 10.57
CA GLY A 289 -13.62 -22.51 9.79
C GLY A 289 -14.59 -21.36 9.47
N GLN A 290 -14.38 -20.16 10.03
CA GLN A 290 -15.15 -18.95 9.72
C GLN A 290 -14.68 -18.22 8.45
N VAL A 291 -13.48 -18.53 7.93
CA VAL A 291 -12.89 -17.85 6.77
C VAL A 291 -13.06 -18.74 5.53
N LYS A 292 -13.79 -18.26 4.52
CA LYS A 292 -13.92 -18.92 3.22
C LYS A 292 -13.24 -18.09 2.15
N ILE A 293 -12.42 -18.73 1.32
CA ILE A 293 -11.66 -18.07 0.26
C ILE A 293 -12.12 -18.63 -1.08
N HIS A 294 -12.58 -17.75 -1.96
CA HIS A 294 -13.01 -18.08 -3.32
C HIS A 294 -12.13 -17.32 -4.31
N VAL A 295 -11.37 -18.05 -5.13
CA VAL A 295 -10.46 -17.49 -6.13
C VAL A 295 -11.09 -17.60 -7.51
N TYR A 296 -11.23 -16.45 -8.19
CA TYR A 296 -11.79 -16.32 -9.53
C TYR A 296 -10.67 -16.02 -10.52
N VAL A 297 -10.36 -16.97 -11.39
CA VAL A 297 -9.31 -16.84 -12.39
C VAL A 297 -9.93 -16.38 -13.71
N THR A 298 -9.64 -15.15 -14.14
CA THR A 298 -10.24 -14.57 -15.36
C THR A 298 -9.50 -14.93 -16.64
N THR A 299 -8.24 -15.35 -16.55
CA THR A 299 -7.41 -15.74 -17.69
C THR A 299 -7.32 -17.26 -17.73
N MET A 300 -7.62 -17.87 -18.89
CA MET A 300 -7.37 -19.29 -19.11
C MET A 300 -5.87 -19.49 -19.35
N ASP A 301 -5.06 -19.46 -18.29
CA ASP A 301 -3.69 -19.94 -18.38
C ASP A 301 -3.71 -21.46 -18.18
N ASN A 302 -3.26 -22.21 -19.19
CA ASN A 302 -3.32 -23.68 -19.21
C ASN A 302 -2.26 -24.32 -18.29
N ARG A 303 -1.51 -23.51 -17.53
CA ARG A 303 -0.55 -23.97 -16.53
C ARG A 303 -1.30 -24.54 -15.33
N ARG A 304 -1.46 -25.86 -15.34
CA ARG A 304 -1.86 -26.62 -14.14
C ARG A 304 -0.75 -26.48 -13.11
N ILE A 305 -1.03 -25.79 -12.01
CA ILE A 305 -0.13 -25.78 -10.86
C ILE A 305 -0.35 -27.09 -10.11
N ASP A 306 0.73 -27.85 -9.89
CA ASP A 306 0.71 -29.23 -9.36
C ASP A 306 0.59 -29.30 -7.83
N ASP A 307 0.40 -28.16 -7.15
CA ASP A 307 0.38 -28.10 -5.69
C ASP A 307 -1.01 -28.37 -5.10
N GLN A 308 -1.36 -29.65 -5.02
CA GLN A 308 -2.65 -30.13 -4.53
C GLN A 308 -2.97 -29.68 -3.09
N ALA A 309 -1.98 -29.32 -2.27
CA ALA A 309 -2.20 -28.82 -0.91
C ALA A 309 -2.73 -27.37 -0.94
N THR A 310 -2.15 -26.51 -1.78
CA THR A 310 -2.55 -25.11 -1.92
C THR A 310 -3.95 -24.98 -2.54
N TYR A 311 -4.30 -25.87 -3.47
CA TYR A 311 -5.65 -25.92 -4.04
C TYR A 311 -6.75 -26.22 -3.00
N ARG A 312 -6.41 -26.84 -1.86
CA ARG A 312 -7.39 -27.13 -0.79
C ARG A 312 -7.65 -25.94 0.13
N LEU A 313 -6.81 -24.89 0.08
CA LEU A 313 -6.95 -23.70 0.93
C LEU A 313 -8.04 -22.73 0.41
N ALA A 314 -8.49 -22.90 -0.83
CA ALA A 314 -9.49 -22.03 -1.45
C ALA A 314 -10.36 -22.77 -2.45
N GLU A 315 -11.56 -22.27 -2.70
CA GLU A 315 -12.40 -22.72 -3.80
C GLU A 315 -12.03 -21.99 -5.10
N TRP A 316 -11.66 -22.74 -6.13
CA TRP A 316 -11.21 -22.18 -7.40
C TRP A 316 -12.33 -22.17 -8.44
N LYS A 317 -12.54 -21.01 -9.07
CA LYS A 317 -13.55 -20.78 -10.11
C LYS A 317 -12.89 -20.15 -11.34
N PHE A 318 -13.01 -20.81 -12.49
CA PHE A 318 -12.38 -20.38 -13.75
C PHE A 318 -13.33 -19.54 -14.61
N HIS A 319 -13.90 -18.50 -14.02
CA HIS A 319 -14.76 -17.53 -14.68
C HIS A 319 -14.68 -16.17 -13.99
N SER A 320 -15.21 -15.12 -14.62
CA SER A 320 -15.28 -13.80 -14.00
C SER A 320 -16.18 -13.78 -12.77
N LEU A 321 -15.78 -13.02 -11.75
CA LEU A 321 -16.55 -12.79 -10.55
C LEU A 321 -17.83 -12.01 -10.89
N ASN A 322 -18.99 -12.54 -10.53
CA ASN A 322 -20.26 -11.81 -10.57
C ASN A 322 -20.57 -11.31 -9.16
N VAL A 323 -20.26 -10.04 -8.91
CA VAL A 323 -20.38 -9.42 -7.58
C VAL A 323 -21.82 -9.47 -7.06
N GLU A 324 -22.79 -9.24 -7.94
CA GLU A 324 -24.21 -9.22 -7.57
C GLU A 324 -24.70 -10.57 -7.04
N LYS A 325 -24.34 -11.67 -7.73
CA LYS A 325 -24.69 -13.02 -7.31
C LYS A 325 -24.03 -13.40 -5.99
N VAL A 326 -22.79 -12.96 -5.78
CA VAL A 326 -22.06 -13.22 -4.53
C VAL A 326 -22.72 -12.53 -3.35
N ILE A 327 -23.05 -11.25 -3.48
CA ILE A 327 -23.77 -10.51 -2.43
C ILE A 327 -25.12 -11.17 -2.15
N GLN A 328 -25.87 -11.58 -3.19
CA GLN A 328 -27.13 -12.30 -3.01
C GLN A 328 -26.96 -13.64 -2.28
N ALA A 329 -25.93 -14.42 -2.62
CA ALA A 329 -25.67 -15.70 -1.98
C ALA A 329 -25.43 -15.55 -0.48
N ILE A 330 -24.63 -14.56 -0.07
CA ILE A 330 -24.31 -14.29 1.35
C ILE A 330 -25.52 -13.77 2.13
N LEU A 331 -26.36 -12.96 1.48
CA LEU A 331 -27.62 -12.53 2.09
C LEU A 331 -28.58 -13.70 2.30
N ASN A 332 -28.62 -14.64 1.35
CA ASN A 332 -29.49 -15.82 1.39
C ASN A 332 -28.97 -16.95 2.31
N THR A 333 -27.78 -16.83 2.91
CA THR A 333 -27.17 -17.88 3.75
C THR A 333 -27.93 -18.12 5.08
N GLY A 334 -29.10 -17.49 5.29
CA GLY A 334 -30.03 -17.80 6.38
C GLY A 334 -29.61 -17.30 7.77
N GLU A 335 -28.37 -16.84 7.92
CA GLU A 335 -27.91 -16.18 9.14
C GLU A 335 -28.38 -14.72 9.16
N GLU A 336 -29.39 -14.42 9.98
CA GLU A 336 -29.75 -13.06 10.38
C GLU A 336 -28.52 -12.38 11.01
N GLY A 337 -28.13 -11.25 10.45
CA GLY A 337 -26.96 -10.52 10.92
C GLY A 337 -26.45 -9.50 9.91
N SER A 338 -25.89 -8.41 10.42
CA SER A 338 -25.37 -7.31 9.61
C SER A 338 -24.22 -7.77 8.69
N LEU A 339 -24.15 -7.18 7.49
CA LEU A 339 -23.18 -7.50 6.45
C LEU A 339 -22.32 -6.27 6.12
N ALA A 340 -21.01 -6.38 6.23
CA ALA A 340 -20.07 -5.41 5.65
C ALA A 340 -19.56 -5.94 4.30
N VAL A 341 -19.65 -5.12 3.25
CA VAL A 341 -19.07 -5.40 1.94
C VAL A 341 -17.90 -4.45 1.73
N VAL A 342 -16.70 -4.99 1.62
CA VAL A 342 -15.46 -4.24 1.41
C VAL A 342 -14.94 -4.51 0.00
N ALA A 343 -14.85 -3.48 -0.84
CA ALA A 343 -14.31 -3.60 -2.19
C ALA A 343 -12.89 -3.01 -2.28
N SER A 344 -11.95 -3.77 -2.86
CA SER A 344 -10.62 -3.26 -3.22
C SER A 344 -10.10 -3.89 -4.51
N GLY A 345 -10.09 -3.13 -5.60
CA GLY A 345 -9.72 -3.64 -6.91
C GLY A 345 -9.96 -2.64 -8.04
N PRO A 346 -10.06 -3.11 -9.30
CA PRO A 346 -10.31 -2.25 -10.46
C PRO A 346 -11.59 -1.43 -10.30
N GLY A 347 -11.61 -0.19 -10.80
CA GLY A 347 -12.75 0.73 -10.64
C GLY A 347 -14.10 0.13 -11.03
N ARG A 348 -14.16 -0.63 -12.13
CA ARG A 348 -15.38 -1.35 -12.54
C ARG A 348 -15.91 -2.31 -11.47
N MET A 349 -15.04 -3.04 -10.78
CA MET A 349 -15.42 -3.96 -9.70
C MET A 349 -15.96 -3.21 -8.48
N ALA A 350 -15.31 -2.08 -8.13
CA ALA A 350 -15.79 -1.21 -7.05
C ALA A 350 -17.17 -0.62 -7.40
N ASP A 351 -17.35 -0.12 -8.63
CA ASP A 351 -18.64 0.42 -9.10
C ASP A 351 -19.75 -0.64 -9.11
N GLU A 352 -19.46 -1.86 -9.58
CA GLU A 352 -20.40 -2.99 -9.55
C GLU A 352 -20.78 -3.38 -8.11
N SER A 353 -19.80 -3.39 -7.19
CA SER A 353 -20.02 -3.64 -5.75
C SER A 353 -20.89 -2.55 -5.13
N ARG A 354 -20.55 -1.28 -5.36
CA ARG A 354 -21.29 -0.12 -4.86
C ARG A 354 -22.73 -0.13 -5.35
N ARG A 355 -22.94 -0.36 -6.65
CA ARG A 355 -24.28 -0.48 -7.24
C ARG A 355 -25.07 -1.64 -6.63
N ALA A 356 -24.44 -2.82 -6.49
CA ALA A 356 -25.11 -3.99 -5.94
C ALA A 356 -25.54 -3.80 -4.47
N VAL A 357 -24.71 -3.14 -3.65
CA VAL A 357 -25.07 -2.81 -2.26
C VAL A 357 -26.13 -1.72 -2.20
N ALA A 358 -26.00 -0.64 -2.98
CA ALA A 358 -26.94 0.48 -2.97
C ALA A 358 -28.39 0.04 -3.31
N VAL A 359 -28.55 -0.85 -4.28
CA VAL A 359 -29.87 -1.41 -4.63
C VAL A 359 -30.49 -2.21 -3.48
N ARG A 360 -29.67 -2.81 -2.61
CA ARG A 360 -30.12 -3.69 -1.52
C ARG A 360 -30.29 -2.97 -0.19
N MET A 361 -29.53 -1.90 0.06
CA MET A 361 -29.64 -1.07 1.26
C MET A 361 -31.06 -0.58 1.53
N VAL A 362 -31.84 -0.28 0.49
CA VAL A 362 -33.21 0.26 0.61
C VAL A 362 -34.22 -0.80 1.06
N PHE A 363 -33.95 -2.09 0.82
CA PHE A 363 -34.94 -3.17 0.95
C PHE A 363 -34.55 -4.28 1.91
N SER A 364 -33.35 -4.27 2.48
CA SER A 364 -32.83 -5.40 3.27
C SER A 364 -32.80 -5.12 4.76
N GLU A 365 -33.58 -5.89 5.53
CA GLU A 365 -33.05 -6.48 6.76
C GLU A 365 -32.36 -7.79 6.35
N PRO A 366 -31.10 -8.04 6.75
CA PRO A 366 -30.29 -7.34 7.74
C PRO A 366 -29.48 -6.14 7.20
N ARG A 367 -29.01 -5.26 8.12
CA ARG A 367 -28.19 -4.05 7.84
C ARG A 367 -26.96 -4.36 6.99
N ILE A 368 -26.89 -3.80 5.77
CA ILE A 368 -25.74 -3.89 4.86
C ILE A 368 -24.99 -2.57 4.84
N GLU A 369 -23.67 -2.59 4.96
CA GLU A 369 -22.80 -1.42 4.76
C GLU A 369 -21.73 -1.69 3.70
N TYR A 370 -21.38 -0.65 2.94
CA TYR A 370 -20.37 -0.69 1.89
C TYR A 370 -19.15 0.13 2.28
N PHE A 371 -17.97 -0.46 2.12
CA PHE A 371 -16.68 0.18 2.32
C PHE A 371 -15.85 0.00 1.06
N GLU A 372 -15.09 1.03 0.70
CA GLU A 372 -14.28 1.03 -0.51
C GLU A 372 -12.86 1.47 -0.17
N GLU A 373 -11.92 0.59 -0.48
CA GLU A 373 -10.48 0.86 -0.38
C GLU A 373 -9.97 1.06 -1.80
N THR A 374 -10.08 2.30 -2.28
CA THR A 374 -9.51 2.72 -3.56
C THR A 374 -8.11 3.26 -3.39
N PHE A 375 -7.16 2.57 -4.01
CA PHE A 375 -5.91 3.17 -4.41
C PHE A 375 -5.99 3.43 -5.91
N GLN A 376 -6.44 4.63 -6.28
CA GLN A 376 -6.42 5.06 -7.68
C GLN A 376 -4.97 5.33 -8.06
N TRP A 377 -4.35 4.41 -8.81
CA TRP A 377 -3.08 4.63 -9.50
C TRP A 377 -3.28 4.51 -11.01
#